data_AF-A0A5D0WVS9-F1
#
_entry.id   AF-A0A5D0WVS9-F1
#
_cell.length_a   1.000
_cell.length_b   1.000
_cell.length_c   1.000
_cell.angle_alpha   90.00
_cell.angle_beta   90.00
_cell.angle_gamma   90.00
#
_symmetry.space_group_name_H-M   'P 1'
#
loop_
_entity.id
_entity.type
_entity.pdbx_description
1 polymer ?
#
loop_
_entity_poly.entity_id
_entity_poly.type
_entity_poly.pdbx_seq_one_letter_code
_entity_poly.pdbx_strand_id
1 'polypeptide(L)'
;MRYPALNDLISKAENKYSLVLATAKRAREIVDGDEPLVKIKIDNPVTIATNEIAEEMIHCVHKTAEPESLQHFEMVNESNSTLLKSGETEELPTIIE
;
A
#
# COMPACT_ATOMS: atom_id res chain seq x y z
N MET A 1 17.90 25.77 -6.60
CA MET A 1 18.19 24.33 -6.77
C MET A 1 17.68 23.60 -5.52
N ARG A 2 16.91 22.53 -5.67
CA ARG A 2 16.47 21.71 -4.53
C ARG A 2 17.57 20.70 -4.23
N TYR A 3 17.93 20.57 -2.95
CA TYR A 3 18.89 19.59 -2.45
C TYR A 3 18.13 18.52 -1.65
N PRO A 4 18.60 17.26 -1.66
CA PRO A 4 19.80 16.74 -2.33
C PRO A 4 19.66 16.67 -3.87
N ALA A 5 20.79 16.61 -4.60
CA ALA A 5 20.75 16.48 -6.06
C ALA A 5 20.40 15.03 -6.46
N LEU A 6 19.73 14.87 -7.60
CA LEU A 6 19.29 13.54 -8.06
C LEU A 6 20.44 12.55 -8.24
N ASN A 7 21.60 13.02 -8.72
CA ASN A 7 22.77 12.16 -8.90
C ASN A 7 23.28 11.58 -7.57
N ASP A 8 23.23 12.37 -6.48
CA ASP A 8 23.65 11.96 -5.14
C ASP A 8 22.70 10.91 -4.54
N LEU A 9 21.43 10.93 -4.95
CA LEU A 9 20.44 9.94 -4.55
C LEU A 9 20.58 8.65 -5.37
N ILE A 10 20.86 8.77 -6.67
CA ILE A 10 21.04 7.60 -7.55
C ILE A 10 22.23 6.75 -7.08
N SER A 11 23.30 7.35 -6.56
CA SER A 11 24.45 6.60 -6.03
C SER A 11 24.13 5.81 -4.75
N LYS A 12 23.03 6.14 -4.05
CA LYS A 12 22.59 5.48 -2.81
C LYS A 12 21.52 4.41 -3.03
N ALA A 13 21.10 4.21 -4.28
CA ALA A 13 20.12 3.21 -4.66
C ALA A 13 20.69 2.31 -5.76
N GLU A 14 20.26 1.06 -5.80
CA GLU A 14 20.69 0.13 -6.86
C GLU A 14 20.23 0.60 -8.25
N ASN A 15 19.04 1.20 -8.33
CA ASN A 15 18.49 1.74 -9.56
C ASN A 15 17.49 2.88 -9.28
N LYS A 16 17.12 3.61 -10.34
CA LYS A 16 16.21 4.77 -10.26
C LYS A 16 14.81 4.41 -9.78
N TYR A 17 14.30 3.22 -10.10
CA TYR A 17 12.97 2.78 -9.71
C TYR A 17 12.90 2.42 -8.23
N SER A 18 13.94 1.74 -7.71
CA SER A 18 14.08 1.46 -6.27
C SER A 18 14.12 2.75 -5.46
N LEU A 19 14.85 3.78 -5.93
CA LEU A 19 14.87 5.10 -5.30
C LEU A 19 13.47 5.73 -5.25
N VAL A 20 12.74 5.73 -6.38
CA VAL A 20 11.39 6.30 -6.44
C VAL A 20 10.45 5.56 -5.50
N LEU A 21 10.51 4.23 -5.48
CA LEU A 21 9.64 3.40 -4.64
C LEU A 21 9.94 3.61 -3.15
N ALA A 22 11.22 3.62 -2.75
CA ALA A 22 11.62 3.87 -1.38
C ALA A 22 11.21 5.27 -0.92
N THR A 23 11.46 6.29 -1.75
CA THR A 23 11.06 7.67 -1.46
C THR A 23 9.55 7.78 -1.28
N ALA A 24 8.76 7.17 -2.18
CA ALA A 24 7.30 7.22 -2.12
C ALA A 24 6.72 6.49 -0.90
N LYS A 25 7.28 5.33 -0.55
CA LYS A 25 6.91 4.60 0.66
C LYS A 25 7.20 5.42 1.91
N ARG A 26 8.42 5.93 2.02
CA ARG A 26 8.83 6.73 3.18
C ARG A 26 8.04 8.02 3.31
N ALA A 27 7.78 8.72 2.21
CA ALA A 27 6.94 9.91 2.23
C ALA A 27 5.52 9.60 2.72
N ARG A 28 4.98 8.41 2.44
CA ARG A 28 3.67 7.98 2.95
C ARG A 28 3.70 7.74 4.45
N GLU A 29 4.73 7.07 4.97
CA GLU A 29 4.89 6.85 6.42
C GLU A 29 4.91 8.18 7.19
N ILE A 30 5.61 9.19 6.66
CA ILE A 30 5.63 10.54 7.23
C ILE A 30 4.24 11.19 7.20
N VAL A 31 3.48 11.01 6.12
CA VAL A 31 2.08 11.49 6.02
C VAL A 31 1.18 10.79 7.02
N ASP A 32 1.41 9.49 7.27
CA ASP A 32 0.65 8.69 8.24
C ASP A 32 1.00 9.03 9.70
N GLY A 33 1.99 9.92 9.91
CA GLY A 33 2.34 10.48 11.21
C GLY A 33 3.68 10.00 11.76
N ASP A 34 4.48 9.29 10.97
CA ASP A 34 5.82 8.86 11.41
C ASP A 34 6.78 10.05 11.52
N GLU A 35 7.68 9.98 12.50
CA GLU A 35 8.58 11.09 12.80
C GLU A 35 9.71 11.19 11.76
N PRO A 36 10.01 12.41 11.25
CA PRO A 36 11.19 12.65 10.44
C PRO A 36 12.47 12.29 11.18
N LEU A 37 13.33 11.48 10.55
CA LEU A 37 14.62 11.08 11.10
C LEU A 37 15.67 12.20 10.94
N VAL A 38 15.45 13.11 10.00
CA VAL A 38 16.32 14.25 9.70
C VAL A 38 15.62 15.56 10.06
N LYS A 39 16.35 16.44 10.75
CA LYS A 39 15.85 17.77 11.10
C LYS A 39 16.02 18.74 9.93
N ILE A 40 14.98 18.87 9.12
CA ILE A 40 14.91 19.91 8.08
C ILE A 40 13.85 20.96 8.40
N LYS A 41 14.05 22.19 7.91
CA LYS A 41 13.09 23.30 8.08
C LYS A 41 11.85 23.20 7.18
N ILE A 42 11.84 22.24 6.26
CA ILE A 42 10.81 22.10 5.23
C ILE A 42 9.90 20.95 5.60
N ASP A 43 8.64 21.26 5.87
CA ASP A 43 7.60 20.26 6.13
C ASP A 43 6.98 19.78 4.81
N ASN A 44 7.75 19.00 4.06
CA ASN A 44 7.26 18.34 2.85
C ASN A 44 7.71 16.87 2.90
N PRO A 45 6.79 15.90 2.96
CA PRO A 45 7.12 14.49 3.17
C PRO A 45 8.13 13.93 2.16
N VAL A 46 8.01 14.31 0.89
CA VAL A 46 8.94 13.86 -0.16
C VAL A 46 10.33 14.49 0.01
N THR A 47 10.37 15.76 0.42
CA THR A 47 11.64 16.45 0.72
C THR A 47 12.30 15.82 1.94
N ILE A 48 11.55 15.48 2.98
CA ILE A 48 12.06 14.78 4.16
C ILE A 48 12.62 13.42 3.75
N ALA A 49 11.83 12.59 3.07
CA ALA A 49 12.24 11.26 2.62
C ALA A 49 13.50 11.26 1.75
N THR A 50 13.62 12.22 0.82
CA THR A 50 14.84 12.35 0.00
C THR A 50 16.06 12.78 0.83
N ASN A 51 15.90 13.63 1.85
CA ASN A 51 16.99 13.97 2.76
C ASN A 51 17.38 12.79 3.65
N GLU A 52 16.41 12.02 4.18
CA GLU A 52 16.69 10.81 4.97
C GLU A 52 17.46 9.76 4.17
N ILE A 53 17.10 9.56 2.89
CA ILE A 53 17.86 8.69 1.98
C ILE A 53 19.27 9.27 1.73
N ALA A 54 19.38 10.58 1.58
CA ALA A 54 20.68 11.23 1.40
C ALA A 54 21.56 11.19 2.66
N GLU A 55 21.00 11.10 3.85
CA GLU A 55 21.75 10.93 5.10
C GLU A 55 21.92 9.45 5.48
N GLU A 56 21.55 8.51 4.59
CA GLU A 56 21.65 7.06 4.80
C GLU A 56 20.85 6.55 6.00
N MET A 57 19.86 7.34 6.45
CA MET A 57 18.91 6.96 7.49
C MET A 57 17.88 5.94 6.97
N ILE A 58 17.60 5.98 5.67
CA ILE A 58 16.68 5.07 4.96
C ILE A 58 17.39 4.44 3.77
N HIS A 59 17.25 3.12 3.63
CA HIS A 59 17.90 2.32 2.58
C HIS A 59 16.89 1.87 1.53
N CYS A 60 17.28 1.94 0.25
CA CYS A 60 16.45 1.51 -0.87
C CYS A 60 16.53 -0.02 -1.04
N VAL A 61 15.69 -0.77 -0.34
CA VAL A 61 15.68 -2.24 -0.44
C VAL A 61 14.76 -2.70 -1.58
N HIS A 62 15.30 -3.50 -2.50
CA HIS A 62 14.49 -4.27 -3.43
C HIS A 62 14.41 -5.71 -2.90
N LYS A 63 13.19 -6.20 -2.60
CA LYS A 63 13.01 -7.63 -2.37
C LYS A 63 13.05 -8.27 -3.75
N THR A 64 14.17 -8.87 -4.13
CA THR A 64 14.16 -9.83 -5.25
C THR A 64 13.15 -10.89 -4.85
N ALA A 65 12.00 -10.90 -5.51
CA ALA A 65 11.11 -12.04 -5.41
C ALA A 65 11.85 -13.19 -6.11
N GLU A 66 12.65 -13.95 -5.36
CA GLU A 66 12.70 -15.39 -5.63
C GLU A 66 11.23 -15.82 -5.73
N PRO A 67 10.80 -16.50 -6.81
CA PRO A 67 9.39 -16.79 -7.02
C PRO A 67 8.90 -17.71 -5.90
N GLU A 68 8.39 -17.10 -4.82
CA GLU A 68 7.61 -17.76 -3.80
C GLU A 68 6.40 -18.35 -4.55
N SER A 69 6.39 -19.67 -4.66
CA SER A 69 5.38 -20.47 -5.35
C SER A 69 3.97 -19.93 -5.09
N LEU A 70 3.27 -19.60 -6.18
CA LEU A 70 1.88 -19.11 -6.25
C LEU A 70 1.04 -19.48 -5.01
N GLN A 71 0.89 -18.55 -4.07
CA GLN A 71 -0.12 -18.67 -3.03
C GLN A 71 -1.49 -18.44 -3.69
N HIS A 72 -2.26 -19.52 -3.73
CA HIS A 72 -3.63 -19.62 -4.20
C HIS A 72 -4.49 -18.52 -3.55
N PHE A 73 -4.87 -17.49 -4.32
CA PHE A 73 -5.93 -16.58 -3.92
C PHE A 73 -7.26 -17.31 -4.11
N GLU A 74 -7.89 -17.75 -3.02
CA GLU A 74 -9.31 -18.11 -3.04
C GLU A 74 -10.13 -16.84 -3.24
N MET A 75 -10.91 -16.82 -4.32
CA MET A 75 -11.82 -15.74 -4.66
C MET A 75 -13.03 -15.80 -3.72
N VAL A 76 -13.11 -14.87 -2.76
CA VAL A 76 -14.33 -14.69 -1.96
C VAL A 76 -15.42 -14.14 -2.88
N ASN A 77 -16.37 -15.00 -3.22
CA ASN A 77 -17.52 -14.67 -4.04
C ASN A 77 -18.49 -13.77 -3.24
N GLU A 78 -18.54 -12.48 -3.59
CA GLU A 78 -19.62 -11.58 -3.16
C GLU A 78 -20.93 -11.94 -3.89
N SER A 79 -21.59 -13.01 -3.43
CA SER A 79 -23.03 -13.16 -3.64
C SER A 79 -23.75 -12.34 -2.57
N ASN A 80 -24.15 -11.14 -2.97
CA ASN A 80 -25.01 -10.23 -2.23
C ASN A 80 -26.12 -10.92 -1.44
N SER A 81 -26.32 -10.40 -0.23
CA SER A 81 -27.48 -10.60 0.63
C SER A 81 -28.81 -10.43 -0.13
N THR A 82 -29.62 -11.49 -0.19
CA THR A 82 -31.05 -11.39 -0.49
C THR A 82 -31.84 -12.19 0.54
N LEU A 83 -32.46 -11.44 1.46
CA LEU A 83 -33.77 -11.67 2.07
C LEU A 83 -34.07 -13.09 2.61
N LEU A 84 -33.78 -13.29 3.89
CA LEU A 84 -34.61 -14.14 4.74
C LEU A 84 -35.93 -13.43 5.03
N LYS A 85 -36.97 -13.66 4.21
CA LYS A 85 -38.36 -13.58 4.69
C LYS A 85 -39.34 -14.30 3.76
N SER A 86 -39.91 -15.39 4.28
CA SER A 86 -41.21 -16.06 4.00
C SER A 86 -40.96 -17.58 4.04
N GLY A 87 -41.33 -18.35 5.07
CA GLY A 87 -42.55 -18.22 5.86
C GLY A 87 -43.74 -18.49 4.95
N GLU A 88 -44.12 -19.77 4.83
CA GLU A 88 -45.47 -20.33 4.67
C GLU A 88 -46.45 -19.49 3.80
N THR A 89 -47.01 -19.94 2.67
CA THR A 89 -47.82 -21.14 2.44
C THR A 89 -48.21 -21.13 0.95
N GLU A 90 -48.24 -22.26 0.24
CA GLU A 90 -49.22 -22.53 -0.84
C GLU A 90 -49.33 -24.05 -1.06
N GLU A 91 -50.01 -24.74 -0.14
CA GLU A 91 -50.85 -25.88 -0.54
C GLU A 91 -52.30 -25.44 -0.30
N LEU A 92 -53.07 -25.29 -1.37
CA LEU A 92 -54.51 -25.04 -1.30
C LEU A 92 -55.22 -26.37 -1.01
N PRO A 93 -55.99 -26.50 0.10
CA PRO A 93 -56.81 -27.67 0.31
C PRO A 93 -58.11 -27.59 -0.50
N THR A 94 -58.45 -28.72 -1.10
CA THR A 94 -59.73 -29.15 -1.67
C THR A 94 -60.96 -28.58 -0.94
N ILE A 95 -61.87 -27.94 -1.69
CA ILE A 95 -63.21 -27.57 -1.20
C ILE A 95 -64.14 -28.79 -1.34
N ILE A 96 -64.82 -29.13 -0.24
CA ILE A 96 -66.02 -29.99 -0.21
C ILE A 96 -67.24 -29.06 -0.17
N GLU A 97 -68.26 -29.47 -0.93
CA GLU A 97 -69.60 -28.90 -1.23
C GLU A 97 -69.69 -27.79 -2.30
#